data_AF-A0A147K1E6-F1
#
_entry.id   AF-A0A147K1E6-F1
#
_cell.length_a   1.000
_cell.length_b   1.000
_cell.length_c   1.000
_cell.angle_alpha   90.00
_cell.angle_beta   90.00
_cell.angle_gamma   90.00
#
_symmetry.space_group_name_H-M   'P 1'
#
loop_
_entity.id
_entity.type
_entity.pdbx_description
1 polymer ?
#
loop_
_entity_poly.entity_id
_entity_poly.type
_entity_poly.pdbx_seq_one_letter_code
_entity_poly.pdbx_strand_id
1 'polypeptide(L)'
;MKLNTRYIFFDFIVGGILVAGALLVASLLGPTAGGILAGAPIRTGAVIFLEYLHRGLDSATEMTRGVVLAMISNVFFAISLYLSLPKVGIAAGFLIATVVFLVAALILTNLVH
;
A
#
# COMPACT_ATOMS: atom_id res chain seq x y z
N MET A 1 -19.49 7.05 -15.95
CA MET A 1 -18.41 8.05 -15.92
C MET A 1 -17.29 7.56 -16.83
N LYS A 2 -16.90 8.33 -17.87
CA LYS A 2 -15.88 7.87 -18.84
C LYS A 2 -14.49 8.04 -18.22
N LEU A 3 -13.82 6.92 -17.88
CA LEU A 3 -12.39 6.93 -17.55
C LEU A 3 -11.65 7.55 -18.74
N ASN A 4 -11.08 8.73 -18.55
CA ASN A 4 -10.29 9.38 -19.59
C ASN A 4 -8.89 8.76 -19.56
N THR A 5 -8.54 8.05 -20.64
CA THR A 5 -7.25 7.36 -20.80
C THR A 5 -6.04 8.26 -20.50
N ARG A 6 -6.17 9.58 -20.71
CA ARG A 6 -5.12 10.56 -20.39
C ARG A 6 -4.80 10.64 -18.90
N TYR A 7 -5.80 10.55 -18.02
CA TYR A 7 -5.60 10.57 -16.57
C TYR A 7 -4.94 9.29 -16.06
N ILE A 8 -5.38 8.13 -16.57
CA ILE A 8 -4.78 6.83 -16.22
C ILE A 8 -3.29 6.81 -16.63
N PHE A 9 -2.99 7.31 -17.83
CA PHE A 9 -1.61 7.38 -18.29
C PHE A 9 -0.77 8.32 -17.41
N PHE A 10 -1.31 9.47 -17.03
CA PHE A 10 -0.65 10.39 -16.10
C PHE A 10 -0.38 9.73 -14.74
N ASP A 11 -1.38 9.09 -14.13
CA ASP A 11 -1.26 8.39 -12.85
C ASP A 11 -0.23 7.27 -12.90
N PHE A 12 -0.20 6.52 -14.01
CA PHE A 12 0.76 5.45 -14.22
C PHE A 12 2.20 5.98 -14.23
N ILE A 13 2.45 7.07 -14.97
CA ILE A 13 3.79 7.67 -15.05
C ILE A 13 4.21 8.26 -13.70
N VAL A 14 3.35 9.07 -13.07
CA VAL A 14 3.65 9.72 -11.79
C VAL A 14 3.82 8.69 -10.68
N GLY A 15 2.86 7.79 -10.52
CA GLY A 15 2.92 6.73 -9.51
C GLY A 15 4.09 5.78 -9.74
N GLY A 16 4.35 5.42 -10.99
CA GLY A 16 5.49 4.57 -11.38
C GLY A 16 6.84 5.19 -11.03
N ILE A 17 7.05 6.47 -11.39
CA ILE A 17 8.28 7.19 -11.09
C ILE A 17 8.51 7.30 -9.58
N LEU A 18 7.46 7.64 -8.82
CA LEU A 18 7.57 7.77 -7.35
C LEU A 18 7.95 6.44 -6.69
N VAL A 19 7.30 5.35 -7.07
CA VAL A 19 7.60 4.02 -6.50
C VAL A 19 8.99 3.55 -6.93
N ALA A 20 9.35 3.71 -8.20
CA ALA A 20 10.67 3.31 -8.71
C ALA A 20 11.79 4.12 -8.03
N GLY A 21 11.62 5.43 -7.88
CA GLY A 21 12.58 6.29 -7.19
C GLY A 21 12.75 5.91 -5.72
N ALA A 22 11.65 5.62 -5.02
CA ALA A 22 11.70 5.15 -3.64
C ALA A 22 12.45 3.81 -3.50
N LEU A 23 12.19 2.85 -4.40
CA LEU A 23 12.89 1.56 -4.41
C LEU A 23 14.37 1.71 -4.73
N LEU A 24 14.73 2.60 -5.67
CA LEU A 24 16.12 2.90 -5.98
C LEU A 24 16.83 3.45 -4.75
N VAL A 25 16.27 4.45 -4.08
CA VAL A 25 16.86 4.99 -2.84
C VAL A 25 16.94 3.89 -1.77
N ALA A 26 15.89 3.09 -1.58
CA ALA A 26 15.88 1.98 -0.63
C ALA A 26 16.99 0.95 -0.91
N SER A 27 17.32 0.68 -2.18
CA SER A 27 18.38 -0.25 -2.57
C SER A 27 19.79 0.26 -2.28
N LEU A 28 19.95 1.59 -2.17
CA LEU A 28 21.19 2.25 -1.77
C LEU A 28 21.36 2.26 -0.24
N LEU A 29 20.29 1.95 0.49
CA LEU A 29 20.28 1.86 1.94
C LEU A 29 20.50 0.40 2.36
N GLY A 30 21.25 0.18 3.44
CA GLY A 30 21.43 -1.17 4.00
C GLY A 30 20.07 -1.82 4.36
N PRO A 31 20.01 -3.14 4.58
CA PRO A 31 18.77 -3.91 4.59
C PRO A 31 17.65 -3.33 5.47
N THR A 32 17.98 -2.89 6.69
CA THR A 32 17.01 -2.32 7.63
C THR A 32 16.49 -0.95 7.18
N ALA A 33 17.40 -0.03 6.82
CA ALA A 33 17.03 1.31 6.38
C ALA A 33 16.29 1.28 5.03
N GLY A 34 16.71 0.40 4.12
CA GLY A 34 16.02 0.12 2.87
C GLY A 34 14.61 -0.43 3.10
N GLY A 35 14.45 -1.36 4.05
CA GLY A 35 13.14 -1.88 4.45
C GLY A 35 12.20 -0.81 5.01
N ILE A 36 12.71 0.09 5.87
CA ILE A 36 11.94 1.23 6.40
C ILE A 36 11.47 2.14 5.26
N LEU A 37 12.38 2.49 4.35
CA LEU A 37 12.06 3.38 3.24
C LEU A 37 11.09 2.73 2.23
N ALA A 38 11.27 1.44 1.93
CA ALA A 38 10.38 0.68 1.06
C ALA A 38 8.99 0.49 1.67
N GLY A 39 8.89 0.42 3.01
CA GLY A 39 7.63 0.34 3.74
C GLY A 39 6.95 1.69 3.99
N ALA A 40 7.59 2.80 3.66
CA ALA A 40 7.03 4.13 3.86
C ALA A 40 5.77 4.33 3.00
N PRO A 41 4.78 5.15 3.44
CA PRO A 41 3.49 5.32 2.77
C PRO A 41 3.57 6.19 1.50
N ILE A 42 4.63 6.06 0.71
CA ILE A 42 4.92 6.85 -0.49
C ILE A 42 3.83 6.60 -1.55
N ARG A 43 3.52 5.32 -1.83
CA ARG A 43 2.47 4.94 -2.78
C ARG A 43 1.10 5.44 -2.33
N THR A 44 0.82 5.30 -1.04
CA THR A 44 -0.45 5.69 -0.43
C THR A 44 -0.68 7.19 -0.54
N GLY A 45 0.32 8.00 -0.22
CA GLY A 45 0.25 9.46 -0.37
C GLY A 45 0.04 9.89 -1.81
N ALA A 46 0.73 9.25 -2.77
CA ALA A 46 0.55 9.53 -4.20
C ALA A 46 -0.89 9.24 -4.65
N VAL A 47 -1.47 8.11 -4.25
CA VAL A 47 -2.84 7.72 -4.63
C VAL A 47 -3.87 8.70 -4.06
N ILE A 48 -3.75 9.10 -2.79
CA ILE A 48 -4.66 10.09 -2.17
C ILE A 48 -4.56 11.44 -2.88
N PHE A 49 -3.35 11.88 -3.21
CA PHE A 49 -3.13 13.15 -3.91
C PHE A 49 -3.71 13.14 -5.33
N LEU A 50 -3.51 12.06 -6.08
CA LEU A 50 -4.09 11.92 -7.42
C LEU A 50 -5.62 11.84 -7.37
N GLU A 51 -6.19 11.14 -6.38
CA GLU A 51 -7.64 11.11 -6.16
C GLU A 51 -8.18 12.51 -5.86
N TYR A 52 -7.49 13.29 -5.03
CA TYR A 52 -7.84 14.69 -4.78
C TYR A 52 -7.85 15.52 -6.06
N LEU A 53 -6.82 15.40 -6.91
CA LEU A 53 -6.75 16.12 -8.17
C LEU A 53 -7.90 15.75 -9.14
N HIS A 54 -8.37 14.51 -9.10
CA HIS A 54 -9.39 14.02 -10.01
C HIS A 54 -10.82 14.21 -9.52
N ARG A 55 -11.05 14.12 -8.20
CA ARG A 55 -12.39 14.01 -7.62
C ARG A 55 -12.61 14.92 -6.40
N GLY A 56 -11.62 15.73 -6.04
CA GLY A 56 -11.74 16.71 -4.97
C GLY A 56 -11.55 16.14 -3.57
N LEU A 57 -11.74 17.02 -2.57
CA LEU A 57 -11.38 16.76 -1.18
C LEU A 57 -12.22 15.66 -0.51
N ASP A 58 -13.52 15.60 -0.80
CA ASP A 58 -14.42 14.63 -0.19
C ASP A 58 -14.03 13.19 -0.59
N SER A 59 -13.82 12.94 -1.89
CA SER A 59 -13.38 11.62 -2.41
C SER A 59 -12.01 11.23 -1.84
N ALA A 60 -11.08 12.18 -1.75
CA ALA A 60 -9.77 11.93 -1.16
C ALA A 60 -9.85 11.62 0.34
N THR A 61 -10.79 12.25 1.06
CA THR A 61 -11.02 12.00 2.49
C THR A 61 -11.58 10.60 2.73
N GLU A 62 -12.59 10.19 1.95
CA GLU A 62 -13.13 8.83 1.98
C GLU A 62 -12.07 7.78 1.63
N MET A 63 -11.25 8.05 0.59
CA MET A 63 -10.14 7.18 0.23
C MET A 63 -9.09 7.10 1.34
N THR A 64 -8.80 8.22 2.02
CA THR A 64 -7.87 8.25 3.16
C THR A 64 -8.37 7.36 4.30
N ARG A 65 -9.68 7.32 4.57
CA ARG A 65 -10.26 6.37 5.55
C ARG A 65 -9.97 4.93 5.16
N GLY A 66 -10.21 4.54 3.91
CA GLY A 66 -9.89 3.19 3.42
C GLY A 66 -8.40 2.86 3.52
N VAL A 67 -7.54 3.83 3.23
CA VAL A 67 -6.09 3.74 3.40
C VAL A 67 -5.69 3.45 4.84
N VAL A 68 -6.29 4.14 5.83
CA VAL A 68 -5.95 3.92 7.24
C VAL A 68 -6.24 2.48 7.65
N LEU A 69 -7.39 1.94 7.26
CA LEU A 69 -7.73 0.53 7.52
C LEU A 69 -6.70 -0.41 6.88
N ALA A 70 -6.32 -0.14 5.63
CA ALA A 70 -5.30 -0.91 4.93
C ALA A 70 -3.91 -0.82 5.60
N MET A 71 -3.53 0.33 6.15
CA MET A 71 -2.26 0.48 6.89
C MET A 71 -2.25 -0.39 8.15
N ILE A 72 -3.35 -0.44 8.90
CA ILE A 72 -3.47 -1.33 10.05
C ILE A 72 -3.39 -2.80 9.61
N SER A 73 -4.10 -3.19 8.55
CA SER A 73 -4.02 -4.54 7.98
C SER A 73 -2.61 -4.90 7.50
N ASN A 74 -1.84 -3.93 6.98
CA ASN A 74 -0.44 -4.14 6.58
C ASN A 74 0.48 -4.45 7.77
N VAL A 75 0.19 -3.94 8.98
CA VAL A 75 0.94 -4.33 10.18
C VAL A 75 0.76 -5.83 10.45
N PHE A 76 -0.48 -6.32 10.40
CA PHE A 76 -0.77 -7.75 10.55
C PHE A 76 -0.11 -8.60 9.45
N PHE A 77 -0.14 -8.11 8.20
CA PHE A 77 0.59 -8.72 7.09
C PHE A 77 2.08 -8.86 7.39
N ALA A 78 2.74 -7.76 7.77
CA ALA A 78 4.19 -7.74 7.98
C ALA A 78 4.62 -8.66 9.12
N ILE A 79 3.88 -8.65 10.24
CA ILE A 79 4.11 -9.56 11.38
C ILE A 79 3.92 -11.01 10.94
N SER A 80 2.82 -11.33 10.26
CA SER A 80 2.54 -12.68 9.78
C SER A 80 3.61 -13.18 8.81
N LEU A 81 4.05 -12.33 7.88
CA LEU A 81 5.11 -12.64 6.94
C LEU A 81 6.43 -12.91 7.67
N TYR A 82 6.85 -12.01 8.57
CA TYR A 82 8.09 -12.18 9.35
C TYR A 82 8.12 -13.49 10.14
N LEU A 83 7.00 -13.87 10.76
CA LEU A 83 6.89 -15.09 11.57
C LEU A 83 6.79 -16.38 10.74
N SER A 84 6.20 -16.31 9.55
CA SER A 84 5.97 -17.48 8.68
C SER A 84 7.15 -17.75 7.74
N LEU A 85 7.86 -16.70 7.31
CA LEU A 85 8.97 -16.80 6.34
C LEU A 85 10.03 -17.87 6.70
N PRO A 86 10.55 -17.95 7.94
CA PRO A 86 11.55 -18.98 8.29
C PRO A 86 10.98 -20.40 8.42
N LYS A 87 9.65 -20.57 8.47
CA LYS A 87 8.99 -21.85 8.73
C LYS A 87 8.50 -22.54 7.47
N VAL A 88 7.96 -21.76 6.53
CA VAL A 88 7.27 -22.29 5.34
C VAL A 88 7.83 -21.76 4.02
N GLY A 89 8.86 -20.91 4.08
CA GLY A 89 9.47 -20.28 2.92
C GLY A 89 8.64 -19.13 2.34
N ILE A 90 9.14 -18.55 1.24
CA ILE A 90 8.62 -17.28 0.70
C ILE A 90 7.20 -17.39 0.15
N ALA A 91 6.92 -18.38 -0.70
CA ALA A 91 5.63 -18.48 -1.38
C ALA A 91 4.48 -18.71 -0.39
N ALA A 92 4.62 -19.69 0.51
CA ALA A 92 3.62 -19.98 1.53
C ALA A 92 3.53 -18.86 2.58
N GLY A 93 4.65 -18.23 2.95
CA GLY A 93 4.66 -17.11 3.90
C GLY A 93 3.85 -15.91 3.37
N PHE A 94 4.05 -15.55 2.10
CA PHE A 94 3.25 -14.50 1.44
C PHE A 94 1.78 -14.86 1.34
N LEU A 95 1.44 -16.11 1.05
CA LEU A 95 0.05 -16.57 1.00
C LEU A 95 -0.63 -16.39 2.37
N ILE A 96 0.02 -16.86 3.45
CA ILE A 96 -0.49 -16.72 4.81
C ILE A 96 -0.66 -15.24 5.18
N ALA A 97 0.36 -14.42 4.95
CA ALA A 97 0.31 -13.00 5.26
C ALA A 97 -0.80 -12.28 4.50
N THR A 98 -1.03 -12.64 3.23
CA THR A 98 -2.11 -12.08 2.40
C THR A 98 -3.48 -12.46 2.95
N VAL A 99 -3.67 -13.71 3.36
CA VAL A 99 -4.93 -14.15 4.00
C VAL A 99 -5.17 -13.35 5.28
N VAL A 100 -4.14 -13.19 6.13
CA VAL A 100 -4.23 -12.40 7.36
C VAL A 100 -4.59 -10.94 7.07
N PHE A 101 -3.97 -10.33 6.06
CA PHE A 101 -4.31 -8.97 5.60
C PHE A 101 -5.80 -8.85 5.24
N LEU A 102 -6.30 -9.76 4.39
CA LEU A 102 -7.68 -9.72 3.92
C LEU A 102 -8.68 -9.90 5.06
N VAL A 103 -8.41 -10.83 5.98
CA VAL A 103 -9.25 -11.04 7.17
C VAL A 103 -9.24 -9.81 8.07
N ALA A 104 -8.06 -9.23 8.34
CA ALA A 104 -7.96 -8.02 9.15
C ALA A 104 -8.70 -6.84 8.50
N ALA A 105 -8.53 -6.63 7.19
CA ALA A 105 -9.19 -5.57 6.45
C ALA A 105 -10.72 -5.74 6.48
N LEU A 106 -11.21 -6.97 6.31
CA LEU A 106 -12.63 -7.28 6.39
C LEU A 106 -13.19 -6.98 7.78
N ILE A 107 -12.53 -7.46 8.84
CA ILE A 107 -12.95 -7.20 10.22
C ILE A 107 -12.98 -5.70 10.51
N LEU A 108 -11.89 -4.98 10.21
CA LEU A 108 -11.79 -3.55 10.45
C LEU A 108 -12.85 -2.75 9.69
N THR A 109 -13.12 -3.11 8.43
CA THR A 109 -14.16 -2.45 7.65
C THR A 109 -15.54 -2.62 8.30
N ASN A 110 -15.85 -3.82 8.80
CA ASN A 110 -17.10 -4.09 9.50
C ASN A 110 -17.23 -3.36 10.86
N LEU A 111 -16.11 -3.05 11.52
CA LEU A 111 -16.11 -2.35 12.82
C LEU A 111 -16.26 -0.84 12.71
N VAL A 112 -15.89 -0.25 11.57
CA VAL A 112 -15.87 1.21 11.37
C VAL A 112 -17.12 1.67 10.60
N HIS A 113 -18.03 0.75 10.25
CA HIS A 113 -19.33 1.04 9.62
C HIS A 113 -20.29 1.79 10.55
#